data_AF-A0A6A5R2D8-F1
#
_entry.id   AF-A0A6A5R2D8-F1
#
_cell.length_a   1.000
_cell.length_b   1.000
_cell.length_c   1.000
_cell.angle_alpha   90.00
_cell.angle_beta   90.00
_cell.angle_gamma   90.00
#
_symmetry.space_group_name_H-M   'P 1'
#
loop_
_entity.id
_entity.type
_entity.pdbx_description
1 polymer ?
#
loop_
_entity_poly.entity_id
_entity_poly.type
_entity_poly.pdbx_seq_one_letter_code
_entity_poly.pdbx_strand_id
1 'polypeptide(L)'
;KNVRAVGGAVRQWAGLLQYPSEWTVPDNNVQPIPQLPVYDDGLLCQLEPEKCRHIARTIDSIKKHWRKDHNGWSLGKRQGRPSRTRAGALQAQMEDGCKRVHCQRLFGSRHGSQYFEVRHNPDSSPQPVPTEGEAAWARVGEEMAKTWANVEDRAKTTIEDGEKDEAAPWLERTGWLPYLNKLDRPELLASIEEPNIDPEKDEEPVEAAIWSAMDGLARVSQMSVIKRTGIFVRMEAIRTEKHQTRYTPLQAYMDDKSIKERSRPWKQILMFFARTQREHRWKSPKYRFTQQQREAWEALVEQAERDVGGAEMEVADEDQDGDEEEEEEEDEMMIDELDDKQDPSECDNKPENELENEPKHAKLTLIEKACLMFCIALLDQRIRRKEYDCALVCALAVLGVKEDGWKDAELYPPILSSVIKITRFMVVQHALELSEPFEEEVFDNNSAYGGSDSSSSNPRLRRPKGCLEFVQQMMDRFMVRGSHSPMQWMLDLRTYGLKVHFNTTARGNVEWMGRDKLLYKNVHFTMAQFRSMVHGMQAESKRMLVEELLFCNRQTADQVPQIPWEQLRDNPTDNQPR
;
A
#
# COMPACT_ATOMS: atom_id res chain seq x y z
N LYS A 1 14.21 28.60 6.98
CA LYS A 1 14.00 30.06 6.89
C LYS A 1 12.63 30.53 7.45
N ASN A 2 11.58 29.69 7.48
CA ASN A 2 10.23 30.12 7.90
C ASN A 2 9.99 30.21 9.42
N VAL A 3 10.68 29.42 10.26
CA VAL A 3 10.46 29.47 11.73
C VAL A 3 10.90 30.80 12.35
N ARG A 4 12.01 31.38 11.89
CA ARG A 4 12.46 32.73 12.32
C ARG A 4 11.52 33.83 11.85
N ALA A 5 10.94 33.71 10.66
CA ALA A 5 9.98 34.68 10.13
C ALA A 5 8.67 34.66 10.91
N VAL A 6 8.17 33.46 11.26
CA VAL A 6 6.98 33.29 12.12
C VAL A 6 7.25 33.81 13.53
N GLY A 7 8.41 33.47 14.12
CA GLY A 7 8.81 33.97 15.44
C GLY A 7 8.98 35.50 15.47
N GLY A 8 9.42 36.12 14.37
CA GLY A 8 9.49 37.57 14.22
C GLY A 8 8.12 38.23 14.10
N ALA A 9 7.21 37.64 13.30
CA ALA A 9 5.86 38.16 13.11
C ALA A 9 5.01 38.06 14.39
N VAL A 10 5.14 36.97 15.16
CA VAL A 10 4.43 36.81 16.44
C VAL A 10 4.92 37.84 17.45
N ARG A 11 6.23 38.11 17.54
CA ARG A 11 6.78 39.14 18.47
C ARG A 11 6.34 40.57 18.17
N GLN A 12 5.77 40.84 17.00
CA GLN A 12 5.25 42.15 16.62
C GLN A 12 3.77 42.35 17.00
N TRP A 13 3.08 41.33 17.53
CA TRP A 13 1.69 41.50 17.96
C TRP A 13 1.61 42.34 19.23
N ALA A 14 0.81 43.40 19.18
CA ALA A 14 0.58 44.28 20.31
C ALA A 14 -0.08 43.52 21.47
N GLY A 15 0.43 43.69 22.69
CA GLY A 15 -0.13 43.08 23.90
C GLY A 15 0.35 41.66 24.22
N LEU A 16 1.33 41.11 23.48
CA LEU A 16 2.00 39.87 23.88
C LEU A 16 3.00 40.14 25.00
N LEU A 17 2.87 39.36 26.07
CA LEU A 17 3.81 39.35 27.18
C LEU A 17 5.11 38.68 26.72
N GLN A 18 6.25 39.35 26.91
CA GLN A 18 7.54 38.85 26.46
C GLN A 18 8.19 37.94 27.48
N TYR A 19 7.82 38.09 28.75
CA TYR A 19 8.35 37.31 29.86
C TYR A 19 7.22 36.70 30.70
N PRO A 20 7.34 35.44 31.15
CA PRO A 20 6.33 34.81 32.01
C PRO A 20 6.06 35.55 33.32
N SER A 21 7.00 36.38 33.78
CA SER A 21 6.87 37.22 34.97
C SER A 21 5.94 38.42 34.79
N GLU A 22 5.61 38.80 33.55
CA GLU A 22 4.66 39.88 33.25
C GLU A 22 3.21 39.39 33.29
N TRP A 23 3.00 38.06 33.35
CA TRP A 23 1.68 37.46 33.40
C TRP A 23 1.02 37.71 34.76
N THR A 24 -0.09 38.43 34.74
CA THR A 24 -1.02 38.55 35.87
C THR A 24 -2.28 37.74 35.60
N VAL A 25 -2.75 37.02 36.62
CA VAL A 25 -4.01 36.30 36.52
C VAL A 25 -5.16 37.31 36.44
N PRO A 26 -6.12 37.14 35.51
CA PRO A 26 -7.26 38.03 35.39
C PRO A 26 -8.05 38.17 36.70
N ASP A 27 -8.55 39.39 36.96
CA ASP A 27 -9.40 39.68 38.11
C ASP A 27 -10.75 38.96 38.07
N ASN A 28 -11.43 38.88 39.22
CA ASN A 28 -12.74 38.24 39.34
C ASN A 28 -13.73 38.81 38.31
N ASN A 29 -14.62 37.97 37.78
CA ASN A 29 -15.68 38.27 36.80
C ASN A 29 -15.30 38.21 35.30
N VAL A 30 -14.36 37.37 34.89
CA VAL A 30 -14.12 37.09 33.45
C VAL A 30 -15.22 36.17 32.90
N GLN A 31 -15.66 36.40 31.66
CA GLN A 31 -16.47 35.42 30.94
C GLN A 31 -15.65 34.15 30.68
N PRO A 32 -16.24 32.94 30.79
CA PRO A 32 -15.54 31.71 30.45
C PRO A 32 -14.94 31.78 29.05
N ILE A 33 -13.65 31.49 28.92
CA ILE A 33 -12.99 31.37 27.62
C ILE A 33 -13.49 30.07 26.99
N PRO A 34 -14.18 30.10 25.82
CA PRO A 34 -14.87 28.92 25.28
C PRO A 34 -13.96 27.71 25.01
N GLN A 35 -12.66 27.97 24.78
CA GLN A 35 -11.67 26.94 24.44
C GLN A 35 -11.01 26.30 25.67
N LEU A 36 -11.35 26.72 26.90
CA LEU A 36 -10.79 26.17 28.13
C LEU A 36 -11.86 25.41 28.95
N PRO A 37 -11.50 24.29 29.61
CA PRO A 37 -12.43 23.56 30.47
C PRO A 37 -12.84 24.42 31.67
N VAL A 38 -14.14 24.48 31.93
CA VAL A 38 -14.73 25.11 33.11
C VAL A 38 -14.90 24.04 34.19
N TYR A 39 -14.43 24.34 35.40
CA TYR A 39 -14.55 23.47 36.56
C TYR A 39 -15.51 24.09 37.59
N ASP A 40 -16.44 23.29 38.11
CA ASP A 40 -17.49 23.66 39.08
C ASP A 40 -17.14 23.27 40.54
N ASP A 41 -16.00 22.60 40.72
CA ASP A 41 -15.42 22.15 41.97
C ASP A 41 -14.34 23.12 42.52
N GLY A 42 -14.24 24.33 41.97
CA GLY A 42 -13.30 25.35 42.42
C GLY A 42 -13.59 25.85 43.84
N LEU A 43 -12.55 25.94 44.67
CA LEU A 43 -12.58 26.49 46.03
C LEU A 43 -11.68 27.73 46.08
N LEU A 44 -12.29 28.89 46.25
CA LEU A 44 -11.61 30.18 46.43
C LEU A 44 -11.31 30.41 47.91
N CYS A 45 -10.06 30.74 48.24
CA CYS A 45 -9.67 31.10 49.61
C CYS A 45 -10.43 32.36 50.09
N GLN A 46 -10.88 32.36 51.35
CA GLN A 46 -11.58 33.49 52.00
C GLN A 46 -10.89 34.00 53.27
N LEU A 47 -9.70 33.49 53.63
CA LEU A 47 -9.01 33.90 54.86
C LEU A 47 -8.55 35.37 54.84
N GLU A 48 -8.15 35.87 53.67
CA GLU A 48 -7.84 37.28 53.43
C GLU A 48 -8.36 37.69 52.03
N PRO A 49 -9.67 37.95 51.86
CA PRO A 49 -10.28 38.12 50.53
C PRO A 49 -9.66 39.26 49.70
N GLU A 50 -9.13 40.29 50.38
CA GLU A 50 -8.47 41.44 49.77
C GLU A 50 -7.03 41.16 49.30
N LYS A 51 -6.38 40.11 49.83
CA LYS A 51 -4.95 39.82 49.59
C LYS A 51 -4.69 38.45 48.96
N CYS A 52 -5.61 37.51 49.10
CA CYS A 52 -5.47 36.15 48.60
C CYS A 52 -6.63 35.80 47.68
N ARG A 53 -6.27 35.48 46.44
CA ARG A 53 -7.21 35.03 45.39
C ARG A 53 -6.91 33.61 44.92
N HIS A 54 -6.31 32.81 45.78
CA HIS A 54 -5.93 31.45 45.43
C HIS A 54 -7.17 30.57 45.25
N ILE A 55 -7.23 29.87 44.12
CA ILE A 55 -8.27 28.90 43.81
C ILE A 55 -7.64 27.52 43.68
N ALA A 56 -8.24 26.53 44.32
CA ALA A 56 -7.86 25.13 44.22
C ALA A 56 -9.10 24.24 44.02
N ARG A 57 -8.96 23.13 43.30
CA ARG A 57 -10.07 22.20 43.04
C ARG A 57 -10.26 21.12 44.11
N THR A 58 -9.34 21.01 45.06
CA THR A 58 -9.43 20.02 46.15
C THR A 58 -9.16 20.64 47.51
N ILE A 59 -9.84 20.11 48.52
CA ILE A 59 -9.74 20.57 49.91
C ILE A 59 -8.31 20.38 50.45
N ASP A 60 -7.60 19.33 50.05
CA ASP A 60 -6.23 19.12 50.51
C ASP A 60 -5.27 20.16 49.93
N SER A 61 -5.53 20.63 48.70
CA SER A 61 -4.74 21.68 48.06
C SER A 61 -4.98 23.03 48.75
N ILE A 62 -6.23 23.35 49.09
CA ILE A 62 -6.53 24.60 49.79
C ILE A 62 -5.98 24.60 51.23
N LYS A 63 -6.01 23.44 51.92
CA LYS A 63 -5.37 23.27 53.23
C LYS A 63 -3.85 23.44 53.17
N LYS A 64 -3.20 22.94 52.12
CA LYS A 64 -1.76 23.16 51.90
C LYS A 64 -1.45 24.63 51.68
N HIS A 65 -2.27 25.32 50.88
CA HIS A 65 -2.16 26.75 50.64
C HIS A 65 -2.33 27.56 51.94
N TRP A 66 -3.37 27.31 52.74
CA TRP A 66 -3.57 28.00 54.02
C TRP A 66 -2.39 27.88 54.98
N ARG A 67 -1.78 26.70 55.07
CA ARG A 67 -0.59 26.49 55.92
C ARG A 67 0.62 27.27 55.42
N LYS A 68 0.76 27.40 54.10
CA LYS A 68 1.94 28.00 53.46
C LYS A 68 1.86 29.52 53.42
N ASP A 69 0.71 30.04 53.01
CA ASP A 69 0.57 31.45 52.60
C ASP A 69 -0.24 32.28 53.62
N HIS A 70 -0.88 31.64 54.61
CA HIS A 70 -1.64 32.31 55.68
C HIS A 70 -1.11 31.95 57.08
N ASN A 71 0.16 32.27 57.37
CA ASN A 71 0.76 32.17 58.71
C ASN A 71 0.52 30.83 59.45
N GLY A 72 0.54 29.71 58.73
CA GLY A 72 0.34 28.38 59.32
C GLY A 72 -1.11 28.05 59.70
N TRP A 73 -2.09 28.76 59.14
CA TRP A 73 -3.51 28.51 59.38
C TRP A 73 -3.87 27.07 59.04
N SER A 74 -4.52 26.38 59.98
CA SER A 74 -4.89 24.98 59.84
C SER A 74 -6.21 24.68 60.56
N LEU A 75 -7.04 23.88 59.91
CA LEU A 75 -8.28 23.34 60.48
C LEU A 75 -7.94 22.34 61.60
N GLY A 76 -7.89 22.83 62.84
CA GLY A 76 -7.72 22.05 64.05
C GLY A 76 -6.29 21.50 64.28
N LYS A 77 -5.75 21.72 65.48
CA LYS A 77 -4.48 21.10 65.90
C LYS A 77 -4.72 19.67 66.44
N ARG A 78 -4.00 18.70 65.83
CA ARG A 78 -3.66 17.31 66.25
C ARG A 78 -4.68 16.16 66.13
N GLN A 79 -4.09 14.98 65.87
CA GLN A 79 -4.64 13.65 65.54
C GLN A 79 -5.63 13.09 66.57
N GLY A 80 -6.72 12.50 66.05
CA GLY A 80 -7.74 11.74 66.78
C GLY A 80 -9.10 11.83 66.07
N ARG A 81 -9.92 10.77 66.10
CA ARG A 81 -11.26 10.76 65.49
C ARG A 81 -12.13 11.84 66.18
N PRO A 82 -12.57 12.90 65.49
CA PRO A 82 -13.32 13.99 66.13
C PRO A 82 -14.73 13.54 66.53
N SER A 83 -15.26 14.09 67.64
CA SER A 83 -16.67 13.91 68.01
C SER A 83 -17.60 14.56 66.98
N ARG A 84 -18.87 14.12 66.89
CA ARG A 84 -19.86 14.67 65.92
C ARG A 84 -19.98 16.21 66.00
N THR A 85 -19.92 16.78 67.20
CA THR A 85 -19.99 18.23 67.44
C THR A 85 -18.74 18.95 66.93
N ARG A 86 -17.56 18.36 67.12
CA ARG A 86 -16.28 18.91 66.63
C ARG A 86 -16.14 18.79 65.12
N ALA A 87 -16.69 17.73 64.53
CA ALA A 87 -16.78 17.57 63.08
C ALA A 87 -17.67 18.66 62.45
N GLY A 88 -18.81 18.98 63.06
CA GLY A 88 -19.68 20.09 62.62
C GLY A 88 -19.00 21.46 62.71
N ALA A 89 -18.26 21.73 63.80
CA ALA A 89 -17.51 22.97 63.95
C ALA A 89 -16.36 23.11 62.94
N LEU A 90 -15.66 22.00 62.63
CA LEU A 90 -14.62 21.97 61.60
C LEU A 90 -15.19 22.16 60.19
N GLN A 91 -16.38 21.63 59.92
CA GLN A 91 -17.09 21.83 58.66
C GLN A 91 -17.50 23.30 58.49
N ALA A 92 -18.08 23.92 59.53
CA ALA A 92 -18.44 25.33 59.50
C ALA A 92 -17.22 26.25 59.31
N GLN A 93 -16.08 25.96 59.98
CA GLN A 93 -14.83 26.68 59.76
C GLN A 93 -14.25 26.50 58.35
N MET A 94 -14.54 25.37 57.71
CA MET A 94 -14.11 25.10 56.33
C MET A 94 -14.97 25.88 55.33
N GLU A 95 -16.28 25.96 55.58
CA GLU A 95 -17.22 26.75 54.78
C GLU A 95 -16.98 28.26 54.93
N ASP A 96 -16.52 28.72 56.10
CA ASP A 96 -16.11 30.12 56.33
C ASP A 96 -14.76 30.45 55.65
N GLY A 97 -13.85 29.47 55.58
CA GLY A 97 -12.51 29.65 55.00
C GLY A 97 -12.42 29.59 53.47
N CYS A 98 -13.42 29.03 52.79
CA CYS A 98 -13.44 28.96 51.33
C CYS A 98 -14.83 29.08 50.71
N LYS A 99 -14.89 29.69 49.52
CA LYS A 99 -16.10 29.87 48.73
C LYS A 99 -16.05 28.97 47.49
N ARG A 100 -17.14 28.28 47.18
CA ARG A 100 -17.26 27.54 45.90
C ARG A 100 -17.40 28.51 44.73
N VAL A 101 -16.59 28.30 43.69
CA VAL A 101 -16.56 29.13 42.48
C VAL A 101 -16.39 28.26 41.23
N HIS A 102 -16.83 28.77 40.09
CA HIS A 102 -16.46 28.19 38.80
C HIS A 102 -15.09 28.75 38.40
N CYS A 103 -14.20 27.90 37.91
CA CYS A 103 -12.85 28.33 37.56
C CYS A 103 -12.33 27.71 36.26
N GLN A 104 -11.42 28.41 35.61
CA GLN A 104 -10.65 27.93 34.46
C GLN A 104 -9.15 28.02 34.76
N ARG A 105 -8.34 27.37 33.94
CA ARG A 105 -6.87 27.45 34.01
C ARG A 105 -6.29 27.48 32.60
N LEU A 106 -5.38 28.41 32.36
CA LEU A 106 -4.71 28.58 31.07
C LEU A 106 -3.59 27.55 30.85
N PHE A 107 -2.79 27.31 31.89
CA PHE A 107 -1.63 26.41 31.81
C PHE A 107 -1.81 25.19 32.71
N GLY A 108 -1.74 23.99 32.14
CA GLY A 108 -1.94 22.73 32.88
C GLY A 108 -0.82 22.40 33.87
N SER A 109 0.38 22.95 33.66
CA SER A 109 1.57 22.74 34.48
C SER A 109 2.57 23.90 34.32
N ARG A 110 3.62 23.93 35.16
CA ARG A 110 4.74 24.89 35.16
C ARG A 110 4.35 26.35 35.50
N HIS A 111 5.22 27.31 35.20
CA HIS A 111 5.06 28.73 35.55
C HIS A 111 3.74 29.29 35.00
N GLY A 112 2.94 29.94 35.86
CA GLY A 112 1.63 30.50 35.49
C GLY A 112 0.44 29.53 35.59
N SER A 113 0.65 28.27 36.01
CA SER A 113 -0.45 27.32 36.27
C SER A 113 -1.22 27.72 37.53
N GLN A 114 -2.20 28.61 37.36
CA GLN A 114 -3.12 29.05 38.42
C GLN A 114 -4.56 29.04 37.91
N TYR A 115 -5.50 28.74 38.81
CA TYR A 115 -6.92 28.81 38.51
C TYR A 115 -7.43 30.24 38.72
N PHE A 116 -8.37 30.67 37.89
CA PHE A 116 -9.05 31.97 37.99
C PHE A 116 -10.57 31.80 37.94
N GLU A 117 -11.29 32.68 38.64
CA GLU A 117 -12.75 32.64 38.74
C GLU A 117 -13.42 33.11 37.44
N VAL A 118 -14.45 32.40 37.00
CA VAL A 118 -15.25 32.75 35.81
C VAL A 118 -16.74 32.86 36.14
N ARG A 119 -17.45 33.70 35.38
CA ARG A 119 -18.90 33.90 35.56
C ARG A 119 -19.70 32.64 35.24
N HIS A 120 -20.67 32.34 36.10
CA HIS A 120 -21.69 31.34 35.84
C HIS A 120 -22.73 31.91 34.88
N ASN A 121 -22.82 31.36 33.67
CA ASN A 121 -23.87 31.70 32.71
C ASN A 121 -24.83 30.49 32.61
N PRO A 122 -26.06 30.59 33.13
CA PRO A 122 -26.98 29.45 33.23
C PRO A 122 -27.45 28.92 31.86
N ASP A 123 -27.31 29.70 30.78
CA ASP A 123 -27.62 29.29 29.40
C ASP A 123 -26.44 28.65 28.66
N SER A 124 -25.27 28.59 29.27
CA SER A 124 -24.16 27.77 28.79
C SER A 124 -23.96 26.62 29.74
N SER A 125 -24.80 25.59 29.59
CA SER A 125 -24.48 24.26 30.09
C SER A 125 -23.02 23.95 29.77
N PRO A 126 -22.19 23.49 30.73
CA PRO A 126 -20.85 23.04 30.41
C PRO A 126 -21.01 21.93 29.37
N GLN A 127 -20.66 22.19 28.11
CA GLN A 127 -20.35 21.07 27.24
C GLN A 127 -19.12 20.43 27.88
N PRO A 128 -19.23 19.18 28.34
CA PRO A 128 -18.05 18.48 28.81
C PRO A 128 -17.04 18.53 27.67
N VAL A 129 -15.87 19.11 27.93
CA VAL A 129 -14.73 18.88 27.05
C VAL A 129 -14.56 17.37 27.06
N PRO A 130 -14.80 16.67 25.95
CA PRO A 130 -14.95 15.25 26.04
C PRO A 130 -13.61 14.63 26.41
N THR A 131 -13.59 13.91 27.54
CA THR A 131 -12.77 12.71 27.71
C THR A 131 -13.19 11.61 26.72
N GLU A 132 -14.15 11.87 25.83
CA GLU A 132 -14.52 11.08 24.65
C GLU A 132 -13.43 11.12 23.55
N GLY A 133 -12.14 11.02 23.87
CA GLY A 133 -11.18 10.65 22.83
C GLY A 133 -11.58 9.30 22.25
N GLU A 134 -11.72 8.29 23.11
CA GLU A 134 -12.16 6.93 22.75
C GLU A 134 -13.61 6.85 22.27
N ALA A 135 -14.56 7.59 22.88
CA ALA A 135 -15.96 7.53 22.45
C ALA A 135 -16.24 8.35 21.19
N ALA A 136 -15.50 9.44 20.92
CA ALA A 136 -15.52 10.08 19.59
C ALA A 136 -14.84 9.18 18.56
N TRP A 137 -13.83 8.41 18.93
CA TRP A 137 -13.24 7.36 18.08
C TRP A 137 -14.20 6.22 17.81
N ALA A 138 -14.96 5.75 18.79
CA ALA A 138 -15.98 4.74 18.60
C ALA A 138 -17.10 5.26 17.69
N ARG A 139 -17.53 6.52 17.85
CA ARG A 139 -18.54 7.13 16.97
C ARG A 139 -18.02 7.38 15.55
N VAL A 140 -16.81 7.90 15.39
CA VAL A 140 -16.18 8.11 14.07
C VAL A 140 -15.85 6.75 13.43
N GLY A 141 -15.46 5.75 14.22
CA GLY A 141 -15.23 4.38 13.79
C GLY A 141 -16.52 3.66 13.40
N GLU A 142 -17.62 3.83 14.13
CA GLU A 142 -18.96 3.33 13.79
C GLU A 142 -19.54 4.07 12.57
N GLU A 143 -19.32 5.38 12.46
CA GLU A 143 -19.76 6.18 11.31
C GLU A 143 -18.93 5.82 10.08
N MET A 144 -17.62 5.61 10.24
CA MET A 144 -16.77 5.00 9.21
C MET A 144 -17.28 3.60 8.85
N ALA A 145 -17.51 2.71 9.81
CA ALA A 145 -18.01 1.36 9.57
C ALA A 145 -19.39 1.36 8.90
N LYS A 146 -20.28 2.31 9.23
CA LYS A 146 -21.55 2.51 8.52
C LYS A 146 -21.36 3.05 7.11
N THR A 147 -20.41 3.95 6.88
CA THR A 147 -20.05 4.37 5.52
C THR A 147 -19.41 3.24 4.73
N TRP A 148 -18.60 2.38 5.35
CA TRP A 148 -18.05 1.16 4.77
C TRP A 148 -19.15 0.13 4.48
N ALA A 149 -20.10 -0.09 5.38
CA ALA A 149 -21.26 -0.96 5.16
C ALA A 149 -22.18 -0.40 4.06
N ASN A 150 -22.33 0.94 3.95
CA ASN A 150 -23.04 1.57 2.85
C ASN A 150 -22.25 1.50 1.53
N VAL A 151 -20.92 1.40 1.58
CA VAL A 151 -20.05 1.11 0.43
C VAL A 151 -20.18 -0.36 0.03
N GLU A 152 -20.26 -1.30 0.97
CA GLU A 152 -20.62 -2.71 0.73
C GLU A 152 -22.03 -2.84 0.13
N ASP A 153 -23.01 -2.06 0.59
CA ASP A 153 -24.36 -2.06 0.01
C ASP A 153 -24.39 -1.41 -1.38
N ARG A 154 -23.46 -0.48 -1.67
CA ARG A 154 -23.22 0.08 -3.02
C ARG A 154 -22.42 -0.86 -3.91
N ALA A 155 -21.62 -1.78 -3.35
CA ALA A 155 -20.91 -2.82 -4.10
C ALA A 155 -21.88 -3.85 -4.70
N LYS A 156 -23.16 -3.81 -4.33
CA LYS A 156 -24.25 -4.62 -4.89
C LYS A 156 -24.81 -4.09 -6.22
N THR A 157 -24.30 -2.98 -6.78
CA THR A 157 -24.91 -2.40 -7.98
C THR A 157 -24.46 -3.07 -9.27
N THR A 158 -25.45 -3.41 -10.08
CA THR A 158 -25.30 -3.52 -11.53
C THR A 158 -24.76 -2.20 -12.09
N ILE A 159 -23.79 -2.25 -13.02
CA ILE A 159 -23.22 -1.07 -13.65
C ILE A 159 -24.30 -0.33 -14.46
N GLU A 160 -24.58 0.93 -14.13
CA GLU A 160 -25.59 1.76 -14.81
C GLU A 160 -24.99 2.90 -15.63
N ASP A 161 -25.63 3.19 -16.77
CA ASP A 161 -25.29 4.32 -17.65
C ASP A 161 -25.65 5.65 -16.98
N GLY A 162 -24.64 6.34 -16.44
CA GLY A 162 -24.81 7.58 -15.67
C GLY A 162 -24.05 7.64 -14.35
N GLU A 163 -23.41 6.53 -13.92
CA GLU A 163 -22.43 6.52 -12.82
C GLU A 163 -21.21 7.39 -13.19
N LYS A 164 -21.33 8.71 -13.00
CA LYS A 164 -20.22 9.65 -13.14
C LYS A 164 -19.36 9.60 -11.88
N ASP A 165 -18.46 8.64 -11.84
CA ASP A 165 -17.32 8.62 -10.92
C ASP A 165 -16.38 9.81 -11.26
N GLU A 166 -15.53 10.24 -10.33
CA GLU A 166 -14.57 11.35 -10.48
C GLU A 166 -13.59 11.15 -11.68
N ALA A 167 -13.56 9.94 -12.24
CA ALA A 167 -12.80 9.50 -13.40
C ALA A 167 -13.43 9.84 -14.77
N ALA A 168 -14.20 10.92 -14.92
CA ALA A 168 -14.99 11.18 -16.13
C ALA A 168 -14.18 11.20 -17.47
N PRO A 169 -13.05 11.91 -17.62
CA PRO A 169 -12.26 11.88 -18.86
C PRO A 169 -11.61 10.51 -19.13
N TRP A 170 -11.28 9.82 -18.05
CA TRP A 170 -10.67 8.50 -18.08
C TRP A 170 -11.67 7.44 -18.58
N LEU A 171 -12.90 7.45 -18.06
CA LEU A 171 -13.97 6.54 -18.47
C LEU A 171 -14.46 6.82 -19.90
N GLU A 172 -14.47 8.08 -20.33
CA GLU A 172 -14.74 8.43 -21.73
C GLU A 172 -13.67 7.86 -22.66
N ARG A 173 -12.39 7.95 -22.29
CA ARG A 173 -11.29 7.43 -23.12
C ARG A 173 -11.30 5.91 -23.20
N THR A 174 -11.62 5.22 -22.11
CA THR A 174 -11.64 3.76 -22.07
C THR A 174 -12.91 3.20 -22.68
N GLY A 175 -14.06 3.83 -22.48
CA GLY A 175 -15.35 3.29 -22.91
C GLY A 175 -15.81 2.10 -22.08
N TRP A 176 -15.31 1.94 -20.85
CA TRP A 176 -15.71 0.84 -19.96
C TRP A 176 -17.19 0.88 -19.62
N LEU A 177 -17.71 2.06 -19.28
CA LEU A 177 -19.10 2.25 -18.88
C LEU A 177 -20.10 1.75 -19.93
N PRO A 178 -20.03 2.18 -21.20
CA PRO A 178 -20.95 1.65 -22.22
C PRO A 178 -20.72 0.17 -22.55
N TYR A 179 -19.50 -0.35 -22.38
CA TYR A 179 -19.18 -1.76 -22.67
C TYR A 179 -19.71 -2.72 -21.60
N LEU A 180 -19.50 -2.39 -20.31
CA LEU A 180 -19.87 -3.22 -19.16
C LEU A 180 -21.24 -2.84 -18.58
N ASN A 181 -22.02 -2.03 -19.30
CA ASN A 181 -23.35 -1.61 -18.87
C ASN A 181 -24.27 -2.82 -18.60
N LYS A 182 -24.99 -2.75 -17.49
CA LYS A 182 -25.91 -3.79 -17.01
C LYS A 182 -25.24 -5.12 -16.66
N LEU A 183 -23.96 -5.10 -16.27
CA LEU A 183 -23.26 -6.25 -15.72
C LEU A 183 -23.05 -6.03 -14.23
N ASP A 184 -23.04 -7.10 -13.45
CA ASP A 184 -22.93 -7.02 -12.00
C ASP A 184 -21.47 -6.94 -11.56
N ARG A 185 -21.14 -5.92 -10.76
CA ARG A 185 -19.77 -5.68 -10.27
C ARG A 185 -19.20 -6.89 -9.48
N PRO A 186 -19.94 -7.51 -8.56
CA PRO A 186 -19.44 -8.67 -7.82
C PRO A 186 -19.06 -9.83 -8.74
N GLU A 187 -19.86 -10.09 -9.78
CA GLU A 187 -19.59 -11.18 -10.73
C GLU A 187 -18.34 -10.89 -11.58
N LEU A 188 -18.15 -9.63 -11.99
CA LEU A 188 -16.94 -9.19 -12.69
C LEU A 188 -15.69 -9.32 -11.80
N LEU A 189 -15.77 -8.94 -10.54
CA LEU A 189 -14.65 -9.07 -9.58
C LEU A 189 -14.37 -10.53 -9.26
N ALA A 190 -15.39 -11.35 -9.04
CA ALA A 190 -15.27 -12.79 -8.85
C ALA A 190 -14.66 -13.47 -10.08
N SER A 191 -14.94 -12.98 -11.30
CA SER A 191 -14.34 -13.56 -12.52
C SER A 191 -12.82 -13.41 -12.61
N ILE A 192 -12.22 -12.47 -11.86
CA ILE A 192 -10.76 -12.20 -11.84
C ILE A 192 -10.09 -12.53 -10.51
N GLU A 193 -10.84 -13.09 -9.56
CA GLU A 193 -10.34 -13.48 -8.25
C GLU A 193 -9.31 -14.62 -8.36
N GLU A 194 -8.38 -14.72 -7.43
CA GLU A 194 -7.47 -15.87 -7.37
C GLU A 194 -8.26 -17.13 -7.00
N PRO A 195 -8.04 -18.27 -7.68
CA PRO A 195 -8.79 -19.50 -7.41
C PRO A 195 -8.46 -20.05 -6.03
N ASN A 196 -9.42 -20.75 -5.42
CA ASN A 196 -9.28 -21.46 -4.15
C ASN A 196 -8.82 -20.59 -2.94
N ILE A 197 -9.05 -19.27 -2.96
CA ILE A 197 -8.83 -18.43 -1.77
C ILE A 197 -9.84 -18.77 -0.67
N ASP A 198 -11.09 -18.97 -1.06
CA ASP A 198 -12.20 -19.20 -0.16
C ASP A 198 -12.43 -20.72 -0.03
N PRO A 199 -12.12 -21.34 1.13
CA PRO A 199 -12.29 -22.77 1.32
C PRO A 199 -13.76 -23.21 1.34
N GLU A 200 -14.71 -22.27 1.37
CA GLU A 200 -16.14 -22.56 1.30
C GLU A 200 -16.68 -22.65 -0.14
N LYS A 201 -15.91 -22.20 -1.15
CA LYS A 201 -16.28 -22.30 -2.57
C LYS A 201 -15.83 -23.63 -3.17
N ASP A 202 -16.47 -24.01 -4.28
CA ASP A 202 -16.08 -25.17 -5.07
C ASP A 202 -14.62 -25.03 -5.53
N GLU A 203 -13.83 -26.10 -5.38
CA GLU A 203 -12.45 -26.11 -5.85
C GLU A 203 -12.38 -25.95 -7.38
N GLU A 204 -11.50 -25.06 -7.80
CA GLU A 204 -11.19 -24.77 -9.20
C GLU A 204 -9.74 -25.23 -9.52
N PRO A 205 -9.47 -26.55 -9.58
CA PRO A 205 -8.11 -27.07 -9.69
C PRO A 205 -7.44 -26.72 -11.03
N VAL A 206 -8.21 -26.71 -12.13
CA VAL A 206 -7.70 -26.33 -13.46
C VAL A 206 -7.32 -24.85 -13.48
N GLU A 207 -8.17 -23.98 -12.92
CA GLU A 207 -7.88 -22.57 -12.75
C GLU A 207 -6.65 -22.33 -11.87
N ALA A 208 -6.50 -23.08 -10.78
CA ALA A 208 -5.32 -23.02 -9.92
C ALA A 208 -4.04 -23.43 -10.64
N ALA A 209 -4.09 -24.49 -11.47
CA ALA A 209 -2.97 -24.89 -12.32
C ALA A 209 -2.59 -23.79 -13.33
N ILE A 210 -3.57 -23.17 -14.00
CA ILE A 210 -3.34 -22.04 -14.92
C ILE A 210 -2.76 -20.82 -14.17
N TRP A 211 -3.26 -20.53 -12.97
CA TRP A 211 -2.77 -19.45 -12.11
C TRP A 211 -1.29 -19.65 -11.74
N SER A 212 -0.93 -20.88 -11.36
CA SER A 212 0.44 -21.28 -11.04
C SER A 212 1.35 -21.23 -12.28
N ALA A 213 0.89 -21.76 -13.42
CA ALA A 213 1.64 -21.75 -14.67
C ALA A 213 2.00 -20.34 -15.13
N MET A 214 1.12 -19.35 -14.95
CA MET A 214 1.44 -17.97 -15.26
C MET A 214 2.49 -17.37 -14.30
N ASP A 215 2.57 -17.82 -13.05
CA ASP A 215 3.64 -17.43 -12.11
C ASP A 215 4.99 -17.98 -12.57
N GLY A 216 5.02 -19.28 -12.88
CA GLY A 216 6.20 -19.97 -13.39
C GLY A 216 6.68 -19.38 -14.71
N LEU A 217 5.76 -19.12 -15.65
CA LEU A 217 6.06 -18.44 -16.91
C LEU A 217 6.68 -17.04 -16.70
N ALA A 218 6.14 -16.22 -15.79
CA ALA A 218 6.70 -14.90 -15.50
C ALA A 218 8.13 -14.99 -14.93
N ARG A 219 8.38 -15.94 -14.04
CA ARG A 219 9.69 -16.21 -13.43
C ARG A 219 10.70 -16.73 -14.46
N VAL A 220 10.35 -17.79 -15.17
CA VAL A 220 11.23 -18.45 -16.16
C VAL A 220 11.54 -17.53 -17.33
N SER A 221 10.55 -16.80 -17.85
CA SER A 221 10.78 -15.84 -18.95
C SER A 221 11.77 -14.75 -18.54
N GLN A 222 11.60 -14.13 -17.38
CA GLN A 222 12.55 -13.14 -16.89
C GLN A 222 13.96 -13.71 -16.72
N MET A 223 14.07 -14.88 -16.09
CA MET A 223 15.35 -15.56 -15.86
C MET A 223 16.07 -15.85 -17.19
N SER A 224 15.36 -16.42 -18.16
CA SER A 224 15.88 -16.73 -19.49
C SER A 224 16.29 -15.49 -20.25
N VAL A 225 15.51 -14.40 -20.19
CA VAL A 225 15.91 -13.13 -20.83
C VAL A 225 17.23 -12.62 -20.27
N ILE A 226 17.45 -12.70 -18.95
CA ILE A 226 18.69 -12.18 -18.35
C ILE A 226 19.87 -13.11 -18.63
N LYS A 227 19.69 -14.43 -18.54
CA LYS A 227 20.78 -15.41 -18.66
C LYS A 227 21.13 -15.78 -20.10
N ARG A 228 20.15 -15.80 -21.00
CA ARG A 228 20.29 -16.38 -22.35
C ARG A 228 20.25 -15.35 -23.48
N THR A 229 20.08 -14.06 -23.20
CA THR A 229 20.01 -13.03 -24.24
C THR A 229 21.00 -11.89 -24.08
N GLY A 230 21.56 -11.47 -25.22
CA GLY A 230 22.43 -10.30 -25.29
C GLY A 230 21.68 -8.97 -25.10
N ILE A 231 22.45 -7.90 -24.88
CA ILE A 231 21.92 -6.55 -24.66
C ILE A 231 20.97 -6.10 -25.78
N PHE A 232 21.29 -6.39 -27.05
CA PHE A 232 20.48 -5.95 -28.20
C PHE A 232 19.05 -6.51 -28.18
N VAL A 233 18.86 -7.76 -27.77
CA VAL A 233 17.52 -8.38 -27.63
C VAL A 233 16.71 -7.64 -26.56
N ARG A 234 17.34 -7.35 -25.42
CA ARG A 234 16.70 -6.63 -24.31
C ARG A 234 16.40 -5.16 -24.64
N MET A 235 17.22 -4.53 -25.47
CA MET A 235 16.97 -3.18 -25.99
C MET A 235 15.78 -3.18 -26.96
N GLU A 236 15.74 -4.16 -27.85
CA GLU A 236 14.68 -4.31 -28.84
C GLU A 236 13.32 -4.54 -28.18
N ALA A 237 13.26 -5.41 -27.16
CA ALA A 237 12.03 -5.79 -26.47
C ALA A 237 11.30 -4.63 -25.76
N ILE A 238 11.98 -3.51 -25.48
CA ILE A 238 11.36 -2.37 -24.77
C ILE A 238 10.90 -1.24 -25.69
N ARG A 239 11.10 -1.38 -26.99
CA ARG A 239 10.67 -0.42 -28.00
C ARG A 239 9.15 -0.20 -27.91
N THR A 240 8.71 1.03 -28.12
CA THR A 240 7.29 1.41 -28.15
C THR A 240 6.84 1.98 -29.50
N GLU A 241 7.79 2.34 -30.37
CA GLU A 241 7.56 2.83 -31.73
C GLU A 241 8.58 2.22 -32.69
N LYS A 242 8.23 2.05 -33.96
CA LYS A 242 9.07 1.31 -34.94
C LYS A 242 10.49 1.86 -35.11
N HIS A 243 10.70 3.16 -34.96
CA HIS A 243 12.02 3.76 -35.19
C HIS A 243 12.60 4.39 -33.93
N GLN A 244 12.19 3.92 -32.74
CA GLN A 244 12.64 4.46 -31.47
C GLN A 244 14.00 3.90 -31.06
N THR A 245 14.95 4.81 -30.81
CA THR A 245 16.22 4.48 -30.14
C THR A 245 16.01 4.42 -28.63
N ARG A 246 16.55 3.38 -27.98
CA ARG A 246 16.56 3.22 -26.53
C ARG A 246 18.00 3.14 -26.04
N TYR A 247 18.22 3.50 -24.77
CA TYR A 247 19.55 3.44 -24.12
C TYR A 247 19.58 2.60 -22.84
N THR A 248 18.42 2.14 -22.35
CA THR A 248 18.32 1.24 -21.20
C THR A 248 17.70 -0.09 -21.64
N PRO A 249 18.22 -1.25 -21.24
CA PRO A 249 17.66 -2.54 -21.63
C PRO A 249 16.43 -2.91 -20.80
N LEU A 250 15.73 -3.98 -21.21
CA LEU A 250 14.76 -4.65 -20.34
C LEU A 250 15.44 -5.11 -19.05
N GLN A 251 14.98 -4.57 -17.91
CA GLN A 251 15.48 -4.89 -16.57
C GLN A 251 14.55 -5.86 -15.86
N ALA A 252 15.11 -6.91 -15.28
CA ALA A 252 14.41 -7.82 -14.38
C ALA A 252 13.86 -7.10 -13.14
N TYR A 253 12.83 -7.65 -12.54
CA TYR A 253 12.45 -7.38 -11.16
C TYR A 253 13.49 -8.01 -10.22
N MET A 254 13.76 -7.33 -9.10
CA MET A 254 14.86 -7.69 -8.20
C MET A 254 14.59 -8.96 -7.41
N ASP A 255 13.35 -9.16 -6.99
CA ASP A 255 12.94 -10.22 -6.06
C ASP A 255 11.71 -10.97 -6.56
N ASP A 256 11.55 -12.21 -6.06
CA ASP A 256 10.45 -13.09 -6.44
C ASP A 256 9.07 -12.56 -6.06
N LYS A 257 8.98 -11.82 -4.95
CA LYS A 257 7.72 -11.20 -4.52
C LYS A 257 7.29 -10.14 -5.53
N SER A 258 8.20 -9.30 -5.99
CA SER A 258 7.95 -8.35 -7.08
C SER A 258 7.50 -9.06 -8.36
N ILE A 259 8.06 -10.23 -8.70
CA ILE A 259 7.62 -11.00 -9.88
C ILE A 259 6.16 -11.44 -9.69
N LYS A 260 5.83 -12.03 -8.54
CA LYS A 260 4.47 -12.50 -8.20
C LYS A 260 3.44 -11.36 -8.23
N GLU A 261 3.76 -10.22 -7.63
CA GLU A 261 2.87 -9.05 -7.62
C GLU A 261 2.64 -8.48 -9.02
N ARG A 262 3.69 -8.47 -9.85
CA ARG A 262 3.64 -7.88 -11.20
C ARG A 262 3.08 -8.85 -12.24
N SER A 263 3.10 -10.16 -11.99
CA SER A 263 2.42 -11.17 -12.80
C SER A 263 0.93 -11.25 -12.48
N ARG A 264 0.48 -10.82 -11.29
CA ARG A 264 -0.93 -10.87 -10.86
C ARG A 264 -1.93 -10.36 -11.91
N PRO A 265 -1.75 -9.20 -12.58
CA PRO A 265 -2.68 -8.78 -13.64
C PRO A 265 -2.84 -9.77 -14.79
N TRP A 266 -1.76 -10.45 -15.20
CA TRP A 266 -1.85 -11.51 -16.21
C TRP A 266 -2.62 -12.72 -15.68
N LYS A 267 -2.39 -13.12 -14.42
CA LYS A 267 -3.16 -14.20 -13.79
C LYS A 267 -4.66 -13.88 -13.75
N GLN A 268 -5.01 -12.64 -13.37
CA GLN A 268 -6.39 -12.14 -13.38
C GLN A 268 -7.02 -12.17 -14.79
N ILE A 269 -6.26 -11.81 -15.82
CA ILE A 269 -6.71 -11.90 -17.22
C ILE A 269 -7.02 -13.36 -17.60
N LEU A 270 -6.18 -14.32 -17.18
CA LEU A 270 -6.41 -15.74 -17.45
C LEU A 270 -7.63 -16.29 -16.69
N MET A 271 -7.83 -15.88 -15.43
CA MET A 271 -9.01 -16.27 -14.64
C MET A 271 -10.30 -15.76 -15.26
N PHE A 272 -10.29 -14.51 -15.76
CA PHE A 272 -11.43 -13.97 -16.50
C PHE A 272 -11.82 -14.91 -17.65
N PHE A 273 -10.85 -15.37 -18.45
CA PHE A 273 -11.13 -16.29 -19.54
C PHE A 273 -11.55 -17.68 -19.06
N ALA A 274 -10.92 -18.22 -18.03
CA ALA A 274 -11.28 -19.52 -17.46
C ALA A 274 -12.74 -19.56 -17.01
N ARG A 275 -13.17 -18.53 -16.26
CA ARG A 275 -14.52 -18.45 -15.70
C ARG A 275 -15.60 -18.00 -16.68
N THR A 276 -15.23 -17.33 -17.78
CA THR A 276 -16.20 -16.86 -18.80
C THR A 276 -16.27 -17.71 -20.07
N GLN A 277 -15.29 -18.60 -20.31
CA GLN A 277 -15.38 -19.58 -21.40
C GLN A 277 -16.14 -20.85 -21.01
N ARG A 278 -16.24 -21.14 -19.70
CA ARG A 278 -17.10 -22.20 -19.18
C ARG A 278 -18.56 -21.77 -19.22
N GLU A 279 -19.46 -22.75 -19.24
CA GLU A 279 -20.88 -22.46 -19.09
C GLU A 279 -21.13 -21.85 -17.71
N HIS A 280 -21.74 -20.67 -17.67
CA HIS A 280 -22.01 -19.94 -16.44
C HIS A 280 -23.42 -19.32 -16.49
N ARG A 281 -24.04 -19.14 -15.32
CA ARG A 281 -25.43 -18.63 -15.20
C ARG A 281 -25.53 -17.11 -15.21
N TRP A 282 -24.43 -16.43 -14.93
CA TRP A 282 -24.38 -14.98 -14.83
C TRP A 282 -24.16 -14.29 -16.18
N LYS A 283 -24.36 -12.97 -16.22
CA LYS A 283 -24.22 -12.21 -17.46
C LYS A 283 -22.79 -11.70 -17.60
N SER A 284 -21.98 -12.38 -18.42
CA SER A 284 -20.58 -12.00 -18.64
C SER A 284 -20.37 -11.00 -19.80
N PRO A 285 -19.22 -10.28 -19.81
CA PRO A 285 -18.86 -9.41 -20.92
C PRO A 285 -18.79 -10.17 -22.25
N LYS A 286 -19.31 -9.55 -23.33
CA LYS A 286 -19.33 -10.17 -24.66
C LYS A 286 -18.01 -9.95 -25.39
N TYR A 287 -17.28 -11.03 -25.65
CA TYR A 287 -16.08 -11.03 -26.48
C TYR A 287 -16.00 -12.32 -27.32
N ARG A 288 -15.02 -12.40 -28.24
CA ARG A 288 -14.78 -13.60 -29.05
C ARG A 288 -13.29 -13.86 -29.19
N PHE A 289 -12.90 -15.11 -29.04
CA PHE A 289 -11.59 -15.58 -29.48
C PHE A 289 -11.54 -15.70 -31.00
N THR A 290 -10.38 -15.36 -31.56
CA THR A 290 -10.01 -15.81 -32.90
C THR A 290 -9.83 -17.32 -32.91
N GLN A 291 -9.80 -17.94 -34.10
CA GLN A 291 -9.54 -19.37 -34.21
C GLN A 291 -8.22 -19.76 -33.53
N GLN A 292 -7.13 -19.01 -33.79
CA GLN A 292 -5.83 -19.25 -33.19
C GLN A 292 -5.85 -19.08 -31.66
N GLN A 293 -6.58 -18.10 -31.13
CA GLN A 293 -6.73 -17.92 -29.69
C GLN A 293 -7.53 -19.06 -29.05
N ARG A 294 -8.56 -19.56 -29.74
CA ARG A 294 -9.36 -20.71 -29.27
C ARG A 294 -8.53 -21.98 -29.22
N GLU A 295 -7.79 -22.30 -30.28
CA GLU A 295 -6.90 -23.46 -30.34
C GLU A 295 -5.83 -23.39 -29.23
N ALA A 296 -5.21 -22.22 -29.02
CA ALA A 296 -4.22 -22.04 -27.96
C ALA A 296 -4.83 -22.12 -26.55
N TRP A 297 -6.07 -21.62 -26.38
CA TRP A 297 -6.81 -21.73 -25.12
C TRP A 297 -7.16 -23.18 -24.78
N GLU A 298 -7.70 -23.93 -25.75
CA GLU A 298 -8.02 -25.34 -25.59
C GLU A 298 -6.78 -26.16 -25.25
N ALA A 299 -5.64 -25.89 -25.90
CA ALA A 299 -4.36 -26.53 -25.57
C ALA A 299 -3.87 -26.18 -24.15
N LEU A 300 -4.08 -24.95 -23.67
CA LEU A 300 -3.74 -24.57 -22.29
C LEU A 300 -4.61 -25.31 -21.28
N VAL A 301 -5.93 -25.34 -21.49
CA VAL A 301 -6.86 -26.06 -20.61
C VAL A 301 -6.53 -27.55 -20.57
N GLU A 302 -6.27 -28.16 -21.72
CA GLU A 302 -5.92 -29.59 -21.82
C GLU A 302 -4.58 -29.92 -21.11
N GLN A 303 -3.60 -29.00 -21.10
CA GLN A 303 -2.37 -29.19 -20.31
C GLN A 303 -2.62 -28.97 -18.81
N ALA A 304 -3.50 -28.05 -18.43
CA ALA A 304 -3.87 -27.83 -17.04
C ALA A 304 -4.65 -29.01 -16.45
N GLU A 305 -5.57 -29.61 -17.20
CA GLU A 305 -6.27 -30.84 -16.80
C GLU A 305 -5.31 -32.02 -16.61
N ARG A 306 -4.28 -32.15 -17.46
CA ARG A 306 -3.24 -33.16 -17.29
C ARG A 306 -2.36 -32.94 -16.07
N ASP A 307 -2.01 -31.69 -15.79
CA ASP A 307 -1.19 -31.32 -14.62
C ASP A 307 -1.93 -31.68 -13.32
N VAL A 308 -3.24 -31.41 -13.27
CA VAL A 308 -4.10 -31.79 -12.14
C VAL A 308 -4.26 -33.31 -12.03
N GLY A 309 -4.56 -34.00 -13.13
CA GLY A 309 -4.80 -35.46 -13.12
C GLY A 309 -3.53 -36.31 -13.00
N GLY A 310 -2.37 -35.79 -13.40
CA GLY A 310 -1.07 -36.45 -13.31
C GLY A 310 -0.53 -36.52 -11.88
N ALA A 311 -0.97 -35.62 -10.99
CA ALA A 311 -0.61 -35.64 -9.58
C ALA A 311 -1.19 -36.83 -8.81
N GLU A 312 -2.24 -37.50 -9.32
CA GLU A 312 -2.84 -38.68 -8.68
C GLU A 312 -2.17 -40.01 -9.07
N MET A 313 -1.25 -40.03 -10.06
CA MET A 313 -0.64 -41.26 -10.58
C MET A 313 0.79 -41.54 -10.09
N GLU A 314 1.32 -40.73 -9.17
CA GLU A 314 2.65 -40.93 -8.54
C GLU A 314 2.55 -41.54 -7.12
N VAL A 315 1.55 -42.39 -6.84
CA VAL A 315 1.54 -43.23 -5.63
C VAL A 315 1.20 -44.67 -5.99
N ALA A 316 2.11 -45.31 -6.71
CA ALA A 316 2.30 -46.75 -6.71
C ALA A 316 3.57 -47.09 -7.50
N ASP A 317 4.72 -47.04 -6.84
CA ASP A 317 5.72 -48.08 -7.09
C ASP A 317 6.36 -48.46 -5.75
N GLU A 318 6.09 -49.70 -5.39
CA GLU A 318 6.62 -50.45 -4.26
C GLU A 318 8.10 -50.79 -4.52
N ASP A 319 8.89 -50.70 -3.44
CA ASP A 319 10.04 -51.53 -3.11
C ASP A 319 11.22 -51.67 -4.11
N GLN A 320 12.33 -51.00 -3.78
CA GLN A 320 13.63 -51.66 -3.72
C GLN A 320 14.64 -50.90 -2.84
N ASP A 321 14.95 -51.51 -1.69
CA ASP A 321 16.23 -51.60 -0.96
C ASP A 321 17.29 -50.54 -1.33
N GLY A 322 17.76 -49.68 -0.42
CA GLY A 322 18.29 -49.99 0.89
C GLY A 322 19.77 -49.61 0.88
N ASP A 323 20.12 -48.49 1.51
CA ASP A 323 21.38 -48.35 2.24
C ASP A 323 21.29 -47.06 3.09
N GLU A 324 21.35 -47.30 4.40
CA GLU A 324 21.41 -46.36 5.50
C GLU A 324 22.81 -45.73 5.54
N GLU A 325 22.93 -44.41 5.61
CA GLU A 325 23.99 -43.78 6.42
C GLU A 325 23.40 -42.57 7.17
N GLU A 326 23.52 -42.68 8.49
CA GLU A 326 23.03 -41.84 9.57
C GLU A 326 23.83 -40.54 9.76
N GLU A 327 23.10 -39.50 10.20
CA GLU A 327 23.48 -38.46 11.20
C GLU A 327 24.66 -37.51 10.84
N GLU A 328 24.72 -36.23 11.23
CA GLU A 328 24.38 -35.57 12.49
C GLU A 328 24.02 -34.08 12.27
N GLU A 329 23.09 -33.57 13.08
CA GLU A 329 22.90 -32.14 13.35
C GLU A 329 23.97 -31.67 14.36
N GLU A 330 24.62 -30.52 14.14
CA GLU A 330 25.21 -29.75 15.24
C GLU A 330 25.01 -28.22 15.06
N ASP A 331 24.70 -27.62 16.19
CA ASP A 331 24.18 -26.28 16.46
C ASP A 331 25.18 -25.11 16.33
N GLU A 332 24.57 -23.93 16.16
CA GLU A 332 24.90 -22.58 16.67
C GLU A 332 26.31 -22.23 17.23
N MET A 333 26.89 -21.11 16.77
CA MET A 333 27.07 -19.85 17.54
C MET A 333 28.21 -18.91 17.03
N MET A 334 27.83 -17.65 16.84
CA MET A 334 28.47 -16.38 17.28
C MET A 334 29.87 -15.92 16.79
N ILE A 335 29.85 -14.78 16.08
CA ILE A 335 30.54 -13.47 16.32
C ILE A 335 32.06 -13.45 16.59
N ASP A 336 32.83 -12.77 15.72
CA ASP A 336 33.61 -11.58 16.14
C ASP A 336 33.99 -10.65 14.98
N GLU A 337 33.97 -9.36 15.30
CA GLU A 337 34.24 -8.20 14.47
C GLU A 337 35.72 -8.11 14.04
N LEU A 338 36.02 -7.46 12.91
CA LEU A 338 36.83 -6.22 12.87
C LEU A 338 37.12 -5.73 11.44
N ASP A 339 37.18 -4.40 11.39
CA ASP A 339 37.30 -3.41 10.33
C ASP A 339 38.58 -3.53 9.47
N ASP A 340 38.50 -3.31 8.15
CA ASP A 340 39.44 -2.39 7.48
C ASP A 340 39.03 -2.01 6.05
N LYS A 341 39.19 -0.72 5.75
CA LYS A 341 38.91 -0.08 4.47
C LYS A 341 40.09 -0.23 3.50
N GLN A 342 39.86 -0.55 2.24
CA GLN A 342 40.52 0.14 1.11
C GLN A 342 39.88 -0.16 -0.27
N ASP A 343 39.86 0.90 -1.06
CA ASP A 343 39.41 1.07 -2.44
C ASP A 343 40.51 0.60 -3.44
N PRO A 344 40.44 0.83 -4.77
CA PRO A 344 40.19 -0.19 -5.78
C PRO A 344 41.31 -0.28 -6.84
N SER A 345 42.04 -1.38 -6.96
CA SER A 345 42.80 -1.65 -8.21
C SER A 345 43.45 -3.03 -8.21
N GLU A 346 43.54 -3.58 -9.41
CA GLU A 346 44.45 -4.63 -9.88
C GLU A 346 43.91 -6.06 -9.98
N CYS A 347 43.96 -6.45 -11.25
CA CYS A 347 43.66 -7.67 -11.95
C CYS A 347 44.59 -8.84 -11.60
N ASP A 348 44.07 -10.02 -11.96
CA ASP A 348 44.75 -11.27 -12.29
C ASP A 348 45.25 -12.18 -11.16
N ASN A 349 44.52 -13.30 -11.03
CA ASN A 349 44.97 -14.69 -10.94
C ASN A 349 44.19 -15.46 -9.87
N LYS A 350 43.10 -16.14 -10.29
CA LYS A 350 42.58 -17.32 -9.58
C LYS A 350 42.40 -18.49 -10.56
N PRO A 351 42.72 -19.72 -10.13
CA PRO A 351 42.96 -20.87 -10.99
C PRO A 351 41.68 -21.42 -11.64
N GLU A 352 41.86 -21.96 -12.85
CA GLU A 352 40.85 -22.40 -13.82
C GLU A 352 40.11 -23.70 -13.46
N ASN A 353 39.66 -23.91 -12.21
CA ASN A 353 39.05 -25.23 -11.89
C ASN A 353 37.87 -25.22 -10.90
N GLU A 354 36.91 -24.31 -11.09
CA GLU A 354 35.57 -24.38 -10.47
C GLU A 354 34.46 -24.06 -11.50
N LEU A 355 34.54 -24.67 -12.69
CA LEU A 355 33.50 -24.63 -13.73
C LEU A 355 32.67 -25.92 -13.75
N GLU A 356 32.44 -26.54 -12.60
CA GLU A 356 31.52 -27.67 -12.48
C GLU A 356 30.29 -27.25 -11.68
N ASN A 357 29.16 -27.18 -12.39
CA ASN A 357 27.79 -26.88 -11.96
C ASN A 357 27.29 -25.44 -12.19
N GLU A 358 27.32 -24.98 -13.45
CA GLU A 358 26.28 -24.03 -13.88
C GLU A 358 24.89 -24.72 -13.82
N PRO A 359 23.88 -24.14 -13.16
CA PRO A 359 22.56 -24.74 -13.10
C PRO A 359 21.95 -24.79 -14.51
N LYS A 360 21.57 -26.00 -14.96
CA LYS A 360 20.82 -26.24 -16.19
C LYS A 360 19.75 -25.17 -16.35
N HIS A 361 19.79 -24.42 -17.46
CA HIS A 361 18.89 -23.30 -17.69
C HIS A 361 17.42 -23.75 -17.53
N ALA A 362 16.65 -23.04 -16.69
CA ALA A 362 15.26 -23.37 -16.41
C ALA A 362 14.45 -23.41 -17.72
N LYS A 363 13.92 -24.58 -18.08
CA LYS A 363 13.05 -24.80 -19.23
C LYS A 363 11.59 -24.62 -18.80
N LEU A 364 10.76 -24.09 -19.70
CA LEU A 364 9.32 -24.00 -19.45
C LEU A 364 8.71 -25.42 -19.39
N THR A 365 7.81 -25.64 -18.43
CA THR A 365 6.95 -26.84 -18.38
C THR A 365 5.95 -26.85 -19.54
N LEU A 366 5.25 -27.95 -19.77
CA LEU A 366 4.28 -28.05 -20.87
C LEU A 366 3.10 -27.07 -20.70
N ILE A 367 2.57 -26.95 -19.49
CA ILE A 367 1.51 -25.98 -19.16
C ILE A 367 1.99 -24.53 -19.31
N GLU A 368 3.23 -24.22 -18.89
CA GLU A 368 3.83 -22.89 -19.05
C GLU A 368 4.03 -22.54 -20.53
N LYS A 369 4.44 -23.51 -21.36
CA LYS A 369 4.55 -23.34 -22.82
C LYS A 369 3.19 -23.08 -23.46
N ALA A 370 2.16 -23.85 -23.09
CA ALA A 370 0.80 -23.62 -23.58
C ALA A 370 0.28 -22.24 -23.13
N CYS A 371 0.56 -21.84 -21.90
CA CYS A 371 0.22 -20.53 -21.35
C CYS A 371 0.90 -19.41 -22.14
N LEU A 372 2.20 -19.56 -22.46
CA LEU A 372 2.93 -18.63 -23.31
C LEU A 372 2.30 -18.50 -24.69
N MET A 373 1.98 -19.63 -25.33
CA MET A 373 1.35 -19.63 -26.66
C MET A 373 0.01 -18.91 -26.68
N PHE A 374 -0.82 -19.14 -25.66
CA PHE A 374 -2.09 -18.43 -25.53
C PHE A 374 -1.89 -16.93 -25.30
N CYS A 375 -0.97 -16.52 -24.41
CA CYS A 375 -0.63 -15.12 -24.19
C CYS A 375 -0.13 -14.43 -25.47
N ILE A 376 0.71 -15.09 -26.27
CA ILE A 376 1.17 -14.58 -27.56
C ILE A 376 0.01 -14.47 -28.56
N ALA A 377 -0.89 -15.46 -28.63
CA ALA A 377 -2.07 -15.42 -29.50
C ALA A 377 -3.05 -14.28 -29.14
N LEU A 378 -3.16 -13.92 -27.86
CA LEU A 378 -3.95 -12.76 -27.41
C LEU A 378 -3.34 -11.43 -27.87
N LEU A 379 -2.01 -11.32 -27.85
CA LEU A 379 -1.28 -10.11 -28.24
C LEU A 379 -1.25 -9.93 -29.76
N ASP A 380 -1.15 -11.03 -30.50
CA ASP A 380 -1.10 -11.05 -31.96
C ASP A 380 -2.48 -10.94 -32.61
N GLN A 381 -3.26 -9.96 -32.17
CA GLN A 381 -4.55 -9.60 -32.75
C GLN A 381 -4.47 -8.18 -33.32
N ARG A 382 -5.04 -7.97 -34.52
CA ARG A 382 -5.29 -6.62 -35.04
C ARG A 382 -6.72 -6.19 -34.78
N ILE A 383 -6.88 -5.09 -34.05
CA ILE A 383 -8.15 -4.41 -33.81
C ILE A 383 -8.55 -3.68 -35.09
N ARG A 384 -9.69 -4.04 -35.68
CA ARG A 384 -10.16 -3.49 -36.97
C ARG A 384 -11.33 -2.53 -36.87
N ARG A 385 -12.25 -2.76 -35.94
CA ARG A 385 -13.52 -2.03 -35.86
C ARG A 385 -13.76 -1.49 -34.46
N LYS A 386 -13.97 -2.39 -33.49
CA LYS A 386 -14.18 -2.04 -32.09
C LYS A 386 -13.05 -2.63 -31.25
N GLU A 387 -12.58 -1.85 -30.29
CA GLU A 387 -11.54 -2.26 -29.35
C GLU A 387 -11.98 -3.49 -28.55
N TYR A 388 -13.25 -3.51 -28.13
CA TYR A 388 -13.88 -4.61 -27.40
C TYR A 388 -14.25 -5.84 -28.23
N ASP A 389 -13.88 -5.88 -29.51
CA ASP A 389 -13.85 -7.16 -30.25
C ASP A 389 -12.58 -7.97 -29.89
N CYS A 390 -11.61 -7.35 -29.21
CA CYS A 390 -10.39 -7.99 -28.76
C CYS A 390 -10.53 -8.54 -27.34
N ALA A 391 -10.42 -9.87 -27.18
CA ALA A 391 -10.54 -10.55 -25.89
C ALA A 391 -9.62 -9.98 -24.81
N LEU A 392 -8.36 -9.68 -25.15
CA LEU A 392 -7.41 -9.08 -24.20
C LEU A 392 -7.85 -7.70 -23.70
N VAL A 393 -8.41 -6.85 -24.58
CA VAL A 393 -8.93 -5.52 -24.20
C VAL A 393 -10.17 -5.67 -23.32
N CYS A 394 -11.01 -6.67 -23.59
CA CYS A 394 -12.17 -7.00 -22.74
C CYS A 394 -11.75 -7.38 -21.33
N ALA A 395 -10.78 -8.29 -21.17
CA ALA A 395 -10.25 -8.68 -19.86
C ALA A 395 -9.64 -7.48 -19.13
N LEU A 396 -8.85 -6.66 -19.83
CA LEU A 396 -8.26 -5.45 -19.27
C LEU A 396 -9.33 -4.45 -18.77
N ALA A 397 -10.49 -4.35 -19.42
CA ALA A 397 -11.58 -3.52 -18.93
C ALA A 397 -12.19 -4.02 -17.61
N VAL A 398 -12.29 -5.35 -17.44
CA VAL A 398 -12.72 -5.95 -16.15
C VAL A 398 -11.72 -5.62 -15.04
N LEU A 399 -10.41 -5.64 -15.34
CA LEU A 399 -9.38 -5.18 -14.41
C LEU A 399 -9.53 -3.69 -14.04
N GLY A 400 -10.31 -2.90 -14.78
CA GLY A 400 -10.63 -1.50 -14.49
C GLY A 400 -11.75 -1.32 -13.45
N VAL A 401 -12.48 -2.38 -13.09
CA VAL A 401 -13.55 -2.36 -12.10
C VAL A 401 -12.97 -2.38 -10.67
N LYS A 402 -13.57 -1.64 -9.74
CA LYS A 402 -13.37 -1.74 -8.29
C LYS A 402 -14.72 -1.97 -7.61
N GLU A 403 -14.71 -2.36 -6.34
CA GLU A 403 -15.92 -2.62 -5.54
C GLU A 403 -16.92 -1.45 -5.61
N ASP A 404 -16.40 -0.22 -5.57
CA ASP A 404 -17.17 1.02 -5.47
C ASP A 404 -16.95 1.97 -6.66
N GLY A 405 -16.88 1.44 -7.89
CA GLY A 405 -16.78 2.28 -9.10
C GLY A 405 -15.66 1.85 -10.04
N TRP A 406 -14.85 2.80 -10.49
CA TRP A 406 -13.79 2.52 -11.48
C TRP A 406 -12.40 2.83 -10.93
N LYS A 407 -11.41 2.03 -11.33
CA LYS A 407 -10.00 2.38 -11.13
C LYS A 407 -9.69 3.62 -11.97
N ASP A 408 -9.14 4.62 -11.32
CA ASP A 408 -8.80 5.92 -11.91
C ASP A 408 -7.43 5.90 -12.61
N ALA A 409 -6.99 7.10 -13.02
CA ALA A 409 -5.70 7.31 -13.68
C ALA A 409 -4.49 7.14 -12.74
N GLU A 410 -4.68 6.96 -11.43
CA GLU A 410 -3.62 6.64 -10.48
C GLU A 410 -3.47 5.12 -10.34
N LEU A 411 -4.59 4.42 -10.18
CA LEU A 411 -4.61 2.98 -9.88
C LEU A 411 -4.42 2.09 -11.10
N TYR A 412 -4.90 2.49 -12.28
CA TYR A 412 -4.91 1.62 -13.45
C TYR A 412 -3.59 1.60 -14.27
N PRO A 413 -2.88 2.71 -14.50
CA PRO A 413 -1.61 2.67 -15.24
C PRO A 413 -0.51 1.76 -14.65
N PRO A 414 -0.40 1.57 -13.32
CA PRO A 414 0.47 0.54 -12.73
C PRO A 414 0.11 -0.90 -13.17
N ILE A 415 -1.18 -1.21 -13.32
CA ILE A 415 -1.66 -2.51 -13.85
C ILE A 415 -1.16 -2.69 -15.28
N LEU A 416 -1.42 -1.71 -16.15
CA LEU A 416 -0.94 -1.73 -17.55
C LEU A 416 0.59 -1.85 -17.62
N SER A 417 1.32 -1.12 -16.77
CA SER A 417 2.78 -1.17 -16.72
C SER A 417 3.29 -2.58 -16.41
N SER A 418 2.61 -3.29 -15.51
CA SER A 418 2.97 -4.65 -15.10
C SER A 418 2.67 -5.64 -16.24
N VAL A 419 1.48 -5.57 -16.83
CA VAL A 419 1.09 -6.37 -18.00
C VAL A 419 2.09 -6.17 -19.15
N ILE A 420 2.40 -4.92 -19.52
CA ILE A 420 3.34 -4.58 -20.58
C ILE A 420 4.74 -5.15 -20.28
N LYS A 421 5.26 -4.96 -19.06
CA LYS A 421 6.61 -5.40 -18.72
C LYS A 421 6.73 -6.92 -18.74
N ILE A 422 5.77 -7.66 -18.15
CA ILE A 422 5.74 -9.13 -18.20
C ILE A 422 5.61 -9.61 -19.65
N THR A 423 4.79 -8.95 -20.46
CA THR A 423 4.66 -9.28 -21.89
C THR A 423 5.98 -9.21 -22.64
N ARG A 424 6.82 -8.22 -22.34
CA ARG A 424 8.12 -8.09 -22.99
C ARG A 424 9.04 -9.26 -22.68
N PHE A 425 9.00 -9.79 -21.45
CA PHE A 425 9.72 -11.02 -21.11
C PHE A 425 9.14 -12.23 -21.85
N MET A 426 7.81 -12.37 -21.89
CA MET A 426 7.15 -13.46 -22.63
C MET A 426 7.50 -13.45 -24.13
N VAL A 427 7.53 -12.29 -24.79
CA VAL A 427 7.88 -12.17 -26.22
C VAL A 427 9.32 -12.61 -26.48
N VAL A 428 10.26 -12.23 -25.61
CA VAL A 428 11.65 -12.68 -25.74
C VAL A 428 11.79 -14.16 -25.44
N GLN A 429 11.07 -14.68 -24.43
CA GLN A 429 11.01 -16.11 -24.16
C GLN A 429 10.46 -16.89 -25.35
N HIS A 430 9.39 -16.40 -25.98
CA HIS A 430 8.83 -17.04 -27.17
C HIS A 430 9.82 -17.03 -28.34
N ALA A 431 10.57 -15.93 -28.52
CA ALA A 431 11.64 -15.86 -29.50
C ALA A 431 12.77 -16.87 -29.19
N LEU A 432 13.10 -17.09 -27.92
CA LEU A 432 14.07 -18.10 -27.50
C LEU A 432 13.58 -19.51 -27.85
N GLU A 433 12.33 -19.86 -27.53
CA GLU A 433 11.73 -21.16 -27.89
C GLU A 433 11.69 -21.37 -29.41
N LEU A 434 11.47 -20.32 -30.21
CA LEU A 434 11.54 -20.39 -31.68
C LEU A 434 12.97 -20.52 -32.23
N SER A 435 13.98 -20.22 -31.41
CA SER A 435 15.38 -20.14 -31.84
C SER A 435 16.27 -21.28 -31.35
N GLU A 436 15.79 -22.18 -30.47
CA GLU A 436 16.65 -23.16 -29.80
C GLU A 436 16.49 -24.62 -30.29
N PRO A 437 17.60 -25.38 -30.47
CA PRO A 437 18.95 -24.96 -30.85
C PRO A 437 19.25 -25.28 -32.31
N PHE A 438 19.99 -24.37 -32.95
CA PHE A 438 21.02 -24.76 -33.90
C PHE A 438 21.98 -25.64 -33.10
N GLU A 439 22.05 -26.95 -33.40
CA GLU A 439 23.23 -27.73 -33.01
C GLU A 439 24.45 -26.89 -33.38
N GLU A 440 25.44 -26.82 -32.49
CA GLU A 440 26.74 -26.27 -32.87
C GLU A 440 27.17 -27.02 -34.13
N GLU A 441 26.95 -26.43 -35.31
CA GLU A 441 27.67 -26.82 -36.51
C GLU A 441 29.12 -26.59 -36.13
N VAL A 442 29.77 -27.69 -35.72
CA VAL A 442 31.20 -27.80 -35.51
C VAL A 442 31.82 -27.01 -36.65
N PHE A 443 32.41 -25.87 -36.30
CA PHE A 443 33.06 -25.00 -37.27
C PHE A 443 34.24 -25.81 -37.81
N ASP A 444 34.02 -26.53 -38.92
CA ASP A 444 35.04 -27.37 -39.53
C ASP A 444 36.10 -26.43 -40.12
N ASN A 445 37.10 -26.13 -39.29
CA ASN A 445 38.24 -25.27 -39.60
C ASN A 445 39.10 -25.81 -40.75
N ASN A 446 38.74 -26.94 -41.38
CA ASN A 446 39.48 -27.54 -42.47
C ASN A 446 39.17 -26.98 -43.87
N SER A 447 38.24 -26.03 -44.02
CA SER A 447 37.97 -25.44 -45.35
C SER A 447 38.97 -24.36 -45.79
N ALA A 448 40.05 -24.09 -45.05
CA ALA A 448 41.01 -23.05 -45.40
C ALA A 448 41.96 -23.43 -46.58
N TYR A 449 42.01 -24.71 -46.98
CA TYR A 449 42.81 -25.14 -48.14
C TYR A 449 42.12 -26.25 -48.94
N GLY A 450 41.18 -25.88 -49.81
CA GLY A 450 40.56 -26.78 -50.79
C GLY A 450 40.25 -26.02 -52.07
N GLY A 451 41.15 -26.10 -53.05
CA GLY A 451 41.04 -25.40 -54.32
C GLY A 451 39.99 -26.00 -55.26
N SER A 452 39.48 -25.11 -56.12
CA SER A 452 38.84 -25.27 -57.43
C SER A 452 37.71 -26.30 -57.65
N ASP A 453 36.68 -25.74 -58.29
CA ASP A 453 35.76 -26.35 -59.26
C ASP A 453 34.70 -27.31 -58.72
N SER A 454 33.49 -26.77 -58.50
CA SER A 454 32.29 -27.35 -59.10
C SER A 454 31.10 -26.40 -59.04
N SER A 455 30.51 -26.15 -60.21
CA SER A 455 29.21 -25.54 -60.38
C SER A 455 28.13 -26.39 -59.70
N SER A 456 27.76 -26.03 -58.48
CA SER A 456 26.50 -26.49 -57.88
C SER A 456 25.79 -25.29 -57.26
N SER A 457 24.77 -24.81 -57.96
CA SER A 457 23.81 -23.84 -57.43
C SER A 457 22.97 -24.53 -56.36
N ASN A 458 23.50 -24.64 -55.14
CA ASN A 458 22.71 -25.06 -53.99
C ASN A 458 21.67 -23.95 -53.68
N PRO A 459 20.37 -24.27 -53.58
CA PRO A 459 19.36 -23.29 -53.26
C PRO A 459 19.64 -22.72 -51.87
N ARG A 460 19.89 -21.42 -51.80
CA ARG A 460 20.06 -20.57 -50.60
C ARG A 460 19.44 -21.21 -49.35
N LEU A 461 20.26 -21.95 -48.58
CA LEU A 461 19.94 -22.32 -47.20
C LEU A 461 19.66 -21.00 -46.47
N ARG A 462 18.39 -20.72 -46.19
CA ARG A 462 18.00 -19.56 -45.39
C ARG A 462 18.64 -19.78 -44.03
N ARG A 463 19.59 -18.91 -43.66
CA ARG A 463 20.17 -18.91 -42.31
C ARG A 463 19.02 -18.94 -41.29
N PRO A 464 19.06 -19.82 -40.29
CA PRO A 464 18.05 -19.84 -39.24
C PRO A 464 17.96 -18.46 -38.61
N LYS A 465 16.73 -17.99 -38.39
CA LYS A 465 16.50 -16.70 -37.75
C LYS A 465 16.98 -16.77 -36.30
N GLY A 466 17.82 -15.83 -35.89
CA GLY A 466 18.22 -15.72 -34.48
C GLY A 466 17.10 -15.17 -33.61
N CYS A 467 17.24 -15.33 -32.28
CA CYS A 467 16.29 -14.79 -31.29
C CYS A 467 16.00 -13.29 -31.52
N LEU A 468 17.02 -12.47 -31.79
CA LEU A 468 16.84 -11.03 -32.07
C LEU A 468 15.91 -10.78 -33.27
N GLU A 469 16.04 -11.56 -34.35
CA GLU A 469 15.21 -11.38 -35.54
C GLU A 469 13.74 -11.74 -35.30
N PHE A 470 13.49 -12.76 -34.47
CA PHE A 470 12.14 -13.10 -34.02
C PHE A 470 11.54 -12.02 -33.13
N VAL A 471 12.32 -11.49 -32.18
CA VAL A 471 11.89 -10.36 -31.36
C VAL A 471 11.56 -9.15 -32.23
N GLN A 472 12.42 -8.75 -33.17
CA GLN A 472 12.15 -7.64 -34.08
C GLN A 472 10.85 -7.83 -34.87
N GLN A 473 10.61 -9.02 -35.41
CA GLN A 473 9.38 -9.35 -36.14
C GLN A 473 8.13 -9.22 -35.26
N MET A 474 8.15 -9.79 -34.05
CA MET A 474 7.03 -9.66 -33.11
C MET A 474 6.84 -8.21 -32.65
N MET A 475 7.94 -7.48 -32.44
CA MET A 475 7.89 -6.09 -32.04
C MET A 475 7.16 -5.24 -33.07
N ASP A 476 7.54 -5.35 -34.34
CA ASP A 476 6.92 -4.61 -35.45
C ASP A 476 5.49 -5.06 -35.77
N ARG A 477 5.19 -6.35 -35.51
CA ARG A 477 3.89 -6.95 -35.82
C ARG A 477 2.82 -6.54 -34.81
N PHE A 478 3.11 -6.61 -33.51
CA PHE A 478 2.09 -6.41 -32.49
C PHE A 478 2.53 -5.76 -31.17
N MET A 479 3.81 -5.41 -30.92
CA MET A 479 4.20 -4.82 -29.62
C MET A 479 4.42 -3.31 -29.61
N VAL A 480 4.48 -2.66 -30.78
CA VAL A 480 4.73 -1.21 -30.89
C VAL A 480 3.51 -0.45 -31.39
N ARG A 481 3.50 0.87 -31.20
CA ARG A 481 2.48 1.76 -31.79
C ARG A 481 2.51 1.70 -33.32
N GLY A 482 1.33 1.82 -33.92
CA GLY A 482 1.10 1.66 -35.36
C GLY A 482 0.85 0.21 -35.79
N SER A 483 0.77 -0.73 -34.84
CA SER A 483 0.41 -2.13 -35.11
C SER A 483 -1.10 -2.38 -35.10
N HIS A 484 -1.89 -1.46 -34.54
CA HIS A 484 -3.32 -1.64 -34.24
C HIS A 484 -3.59 -2.88 -33.37
N SER A 485 -2.67 -3.20 -32.46
CA SER A 485 -2.78 -4.34 -31.54
C SER A 485 -3.28 -3.93 -30.15
N PRO A 486 -3.59 -4.90 -29.27
CA PRO A 486 -3.86 -4.64 -27.86
C PRO A 486 -2.67 -3.99 -27.14
N MET A 487 -1.43 -4.29 -27.55
CA MET A 487 -0.26 -3.62 -26.98
C MET A 487 -0.26 -2.13 -27.28
N GLN A 488 -0.63 -1.73 -28.51
CA GLN A 488 -0.81 -0.31 -28.81
C GLN A 488 -1.89 0.31 -27.92
N TRP A 489 -3.04 -0.35 -27.76
CA TRP A 489 -4.11 0.13 -26.88
C TRP A 489 -3.61 0.34 -25.44
N MET A 490 -2.88 -0.64 -24.89
CA MET A 490 -2.28 -0.54 -23.54
C MET A 490 -1.25 0.58 -23.43
N LEU A 491 -0.36 0.74 -24.42
CA LEU A 491 0.65 1.79 -24.46
C LEU A 491 0.02 3.19 -24.51
N ASP A 492 -1.02 3.37 -25.34
CA ASP A 492 -1.70 4.65 -25.48
C ASP A 492 -2.50 4.99 -24.24
N LEU A 493 -3.23 4.02 -23.68
CA LEU A 493 -4.00 4.23 -22.46
C LEU A 493 -3.11 4.49 -21.24
N ARG A 494 -1.98 3.78 -21.11
CA ARG A 494 -0.99 4.04 -20.06
C ARG A 494 -0.41 5.44 -20.16
N THR A 495 -0.02 5.87 -21.36
CA THR A 495 0.51 7.23 -21.57
C THR A 495 -0.55 8.29 -21.27
N TYR A 496 -1.81 8.05 -21.64
CA TYR A 496 -2.91 8.93 -21.30
C TYR A 496 -3.12 9.01 -19.78
N GLY A 497 -3.14 7.89 -19.07
CA GLY A 497 -3.32 7.86 -17.61
C GLY A 497 -2.19 8.56 -16.88
N LEU A 498 -0.93 8.33 -17.28
CA LEU A 498 0.21 9.08 -16.74
C LEU A 498 0.09 10.58 -17.02
N LYS A 499 -0.38 10.97 -18.21
CA LYS A 499 -0.61 12.38 -18.53
C LYS A 499 -1.68 12.99 -17.61
N VAL A 500 -2.76 12.27 -17.33
CA VAL A 500 -3.79 12.70 -16.38
C VAL A 500 -3.20 12.80 -14.98
N HIS A 501 -2.47 11.80 -14.51
CA HIS A 501 -1.83 11.79 -13.19
C HIS A 501 -0.83 12.94 -13.00
N PHE A 502 0.01 13.25 -14.00
CA PHE A 502 1.01 14.32 -13.89
C PHE A 502 0.45 15.74 -14.10
N ASN A 503 -0.61 15.91 -14.90
CA ASN A 503 -1.14 17.24 -15.24
C ASN A 503 -2.42 17.60 -14.50
N THR A 504 -3.13 16.62 -13.96
CA THR A 504 -4.20 16.87 -13.01
C THR A 504 -3.51 16.87 -11.66
N THR A 505 -3.39 18.04 -11.02
CA THR A 505 -3.18 18.06 -9.57
C THR A 505 -4.19 17.10 -8.99
N ALA A 506 -3.74 15.96 -8.44
CA ALA A 506 -4.60 15.07 -7.66
C ALA A 506 -5.44 16.00 -6.79
N ARG A 507 -6.76 16.06 -7.06
CA ARG A 507 -7.65 16.98 -6.35
C ARG A 507 -7.33 16.73 -4.89
N GLY A 508 -6.86 17.77 -4.21
CA GLY A 508 -6.39 17.61 -2.85
C GLY A 508 -7.46 16.86 -2.11
N ASN A 509 -7.14 15.66 -1.62
CA ASN A 509 -8.02 14.91 -0.73
C ASN A 509 -8.20 15.68 0.58
N VAL A 510 -7.93 16.98 0.65
CA VAL A 510 -7.94 17.83 1.83
C VAL A 510 -8.50 19.17 1.37
N GLU A 511 -9.81 19.37 1.55
CA GLU A 511 -10.48 20.65 1.36
C GLU A 511 -10.70 21.33 2.72
N TRP A 512 -10.56 22.66 2.76
CA TRP A 512 -10.78 23.45 3.96
C TRP A 512 -12.10 24.19 3.85
N MET A 513 -13.08 23.85 4.69
CA MET A 513 -14.30 24.64 4.83
C MET A 513 -14.20 25.58 6.04
N GLY A 514 -13.87 26.84 5.77
CA GLY A 514 -13.67 27.86 6.80
C GLY A 514 -12.33 27.69 7.54
N ARG A 515 -12.29 28.05 8.82
CA ARG A 515 -11.04 28.05 9.61
C ARG A 515 -10.72 26.73 10.33
N ASP A 516 -11.71 25.86 10.50
CA ASP A 516 -11.61 24.73 11.45
C ASP A 516 -12.10 23.38 10.90
N LYS A 517 -12.69 23.32 9.69
CA LYS A 517 -13.18 22.07 9.10
C LYS A 517 -12.29 21.65 7.94
N LEU A 518 -11.87 20.40 7.99
CA LEU A 518 -11.05 19.71 6.99
C LEU A 518 -11.87 18.56 6.41
N LEU A 519 -11.95 18.50 5.09
CA LEU A 519 -12.64 17.45 4.35
C LEU A 519 -11.60 16.56 3.70
N TYR A 520 -11.63 15.27 3.99
CA TYR A 520 -10.82 14.29 3.31
C TYR A 520 -11.67 13.23 2.60
N LYS A 521 -11.70 13.27 1.27
CA LYS A 521 -12.64 12.49 0.44
C LYS A 521 -14.08 12.68 0.94
N ASN A 522 -14.75 11.62 1.41
CA ASN A 522 -16.11 11.68 1.97
C ASN A 522 -16.14 11.96 3.48
N VAL A 523 -14.99 12.14 4.12
CA VAL A 523 -14.84 12.31 5.57
C VAL A 523 -14.76 13.79 5.92
N HIS A 524 -15.54 14.22 6.90
CA HIS A 524 -15.58 15.60 7.37
C HIS A 524 -15.15 15.63 8.83
N PHE A 525 -14.07 16.33 9.16
CA PHE A 525 -13.64 16.46 10.55
C PHE A 525 -13.10 17.86 10.86
N THR A 526 -13.23 18.29 12.11
CA THR A 526 -12.64 19.54 12.59
C THR A 526 -11.16 19.37 12.94
N MET A 527 -10.40 20.45 13.04
CA MET A 527 -9.01 20.36 13.54
C MET A 527 -8.94 19.85 14.98
N ALA A 528 -9.98 20.05 15.78
CA ALA A 528 -10.10 19.43 17.10
C ALA A 528 -10.25 17.91 17.00
N GLN A 529 -11.13 17.42 16.13
CA GLN A 529 -11.30 15.98 15.87
C GLN A 529 -10.03 15.35 15.30
N PHE A 530 -9.35 16.03 14.38
CA PHE A 530 -8.07 15.57 13.83
C PHE A 530 -6.98 15.44 14.91
N ARG A 531 -6.86 16.45 15.78
CA ARG A 531 -5.89 16.41 16.90
C ARG A 531 -6.23 15.31 17.90
N SER A 532 -7.51 15.15 18.25
CA SER A 532 -7.97 14.05 19.09
C SER A 532 -7.66 12.69 18.46
N MET A 533 -7.76 12.61 17.12
CA MET A 533 -7.36 11.42 16.38
C MET A 533 -5.86 11.14 16.54
N VAL A 534 -5.00 12.11 16.24
CA VAL A 534 -3.55 11.92 16.38
C VAL A 534 -3.16 11.56 17.82
N HIS A 535 -3.81 12.16 18.82
CA HIS A 535 -3.60 11.83 20.22
C HIS A 535 -4.10 10.44 20.61
N GLY A 536 -5.24 9.99 20.08
CA GLY A 536 -5.74 8.63 20.31
C GLY A 536 -4.86 7.57 19.67
N MET A 537 -4.42 7.80 18.43
CA MET A 537 -3.45 6.91 17.76
C MET A 537 -2.14 6.84 18.54
N GLN A 538 -1.63 7.98 19.02
CA GLN A 538 -0.44 8.01 19.88
C GLN A 538 -0.64 7.25 21.19
N ALA A 539 -1.81 7.36 21.83
CA ALA A 539 -2.13 6.65 23.05
C ALA A 539 -2.23 5.13 22.82
N GLU A 540 -2.87 4.72 21.74
CA GLU A 540 -3.04 3.31 21.37
C GLU A 540 -1.71 2.67 20.93
N SER A 541 -0.90 3.37 20.14
CA SER A 541 0.46 2.92 19.80
C SER A 541 1.33 2.78 21.05
N LYS A 542 1.21 3.69 22.03
CA LYS A 542 1.88 3.55 23.33
C LYS A 542 1.34 2.37 24.13
N ARG A 543 0.04 2.13 24.10
CA ARG A 543 -0.59 0.98 24.76
C ARG A 543 -0.05 -0.33 24.17
N MET A 544 -0.11 -0.50 22.85
CA MET A 544 0.46 -1.66 22.15
C MET A 544 1.96 -1.82 22.43
N LEU A 545 2.74 -0.72 22.36
CA LEU A 545 4.17 -0.78 22.68
C LEU A 545 4.42 -1.28 24.10
N VAL A 546 3.66 -0.80 25.08
CA VAL A 546 3.88 -1.14 26.50
C VAL A 546 3.32 -2.52 26.85
N GLU A 547 2.08 -2.80 26.46
CA GLU A 547 1.35 -4.00 26.86
C GLU A 547 1.68 -5.21 25.98
N GLU A 548 1.83 -5.02 24.66
CA GLU A 548 1.94 -6.12 23.69
C GLU A 548 3.37 -6.36 23.19
N LEU A 549 4.20 -5.31 23.09
CA LEU A 549 5.58 -5.45 22.60
C LEU A 549 6.62 -5.49 23.73
N LEU A 550 6.49 -4.63 24.74
CA LEU A 550 7.40 -4.57 25.89
C LEU A 550 6.91 -5.42 27.08
N PHE A 551 5.74 -6.06 26.97
CA PHE A 551 5.12 -6.93 27.98
C PHE A 551 5.12 -6.34 29.41
N CYS A 552 5.00 -5.02 29.52
CA CYS A 552 5.02 -4.29 30.78
C CYS A 552 3.59 -4.13 31.33
N ASN A 553 3.39 -4.49 32.60
CA ASN A 553 2.10 -4.25 33.28
C ASN A 553 1.90 -2.76 33.57
N ARG A 554 0.64 -2.28 33.54
CA ARG A 554 0.23 -0.86 33.72
C ARG A 554 0.83 -0.11 34.94
N GLN A 555 1.48 -0.81 35.86
CA GLN A 555 2.10 -0.26 37.07
C GLN A 555 3.56 0.21 36.85
N THR A 556 4.22 -0.14 35.74
CA THR A 556 5.60 0.27 35.40
C THR A 556 5.68 1.29 34.26
N ALA A 557 4.57 1.97 33.94
CA ALA A 557 4.45 2.92 32.82
C ALA A 557 5.40 4.15 32.90
N ASP A 558 6.01 4.42 34.06
CA ASP A 558 6.97 5.51 34.24
C ASP A 558 8.36 5.22 33.62
N GLN A 559 8.60 4.03 33.06
CA GLN A 559 9.88 3.64 32.46
C GLN A 559 9.89 3.62 30.92
N VAL A 560 8.83 4.09 30.24
CA VAL A 560 8.82 4.13 28.78
C VAL A 560 9.69 5.30 28.29
N PRO A 561 10.75 5.04 27.48
CA PRO A 561 11.59 6.10 26.94
C PRO A 561 10.74 7.10 26.14
N GLN A 562 10.94 8.40 26.39
CA GLN A 562 10.28 9.40 25.57
C GLN A 562 10.82 9.34 24.14
N ILE A 563 9.97 8.94 23.21
CA ILE A 563 10.27 9.01 21.77
C ILE A 563 10.39 10.49 21.38
N PRO A 564 11.55 10.96 20.91
CA PRO A 564 11.75 12.36 20.54
C PRO A 564 11.14 12.61 19.15
N TRP A 565 9.81 12.73 19.10
CA TRP A 565 9.03 12.93 17.87
C TRP A 565 9.53 14.09 17.01
N GLU A 566 10.07 15.15 17.64
CA GLU A 566 10.63 16.32 16.95
C GLU A 566 11.93 16.03 16.18
N GLN A 567 12.60 14.93 16.50
CA GLN A 567 13.84 14.47 15.87
C GLN A 567 13.61 13.35 14.85
N LEU A 568 12.42 12.74 14.88
CA LEU A 568 12.00 11.74 13.90
C LEU A 568 11.61 12.43 12.60
N ARG A 569 12.49 12.32 11.61
CA ARG A 569 12.23 12.73 10.24
C ARG A 569 12.20 11.49 9.37
N ASP A 570 11.03 11.22 8.82
CA ASP A 570 10.84 10.23 7.78
C ASP A 570 11.45 10.74 6.47
N ASN A 571 12.19 9.88 5.77
CA ASN A 571 12.73 10.16 4.46
C ASN A 571 11.92 9.35 3.45
N PRO A 572 10.91 9.94 2.78
CA PRO A 572 9.97 9.20 1.94
C PRO A 572 10.59 8.58 0.66
N THR A 573 11.89 8.78 0.44
CA THR A 573 12.67 8.11 -0.63
C THR A 573 13.50 6.93 -0.13
N ASP A 574 13.51 6.66 1.17
CA ASP A 574 14.29 5.62 1.81
C ASP A 574 13.38 4.46 2.22
N ASN A 575 13.48 3.34 1.50
CA ASN A 575 12.62 2.16 1.67
C ASN A 575 13.21 1.12 2.64
N GLN A 576 14.29 1.44 3.35
CA GLN A 576 14.83 0.54 4.36
C GLN A 576 14.05 0.68 5.67
N PRO A 577 13.59 -0.42 6.30
CA PRO A 577 12.99 -0.36 7.63
C PRO A 577 14.05 0.11 8.63
N ARG A 578 13.72 1.14 9.43
CA ARG A 578 14.57 1.59 10.53
C ARG A 578 14.47 0.69 11.74
#